data_AF-A0AA93DN20-F1
#
_entry.id   AF-A0AA93DN20-F1
#
_cell.length_a   1.000
_cell.length_b   1.000
_cell.length_c   1.000
_cell.angle_alpha   90.00
_cell.angle_beta   90.00
_cell.angle_gamma   90.00
#
_symmetry.space_group_name_H-M   'P 1'
#
loop_
_entity.id
_entity.type
_entity.pdbx_description
1 polymer ?
#
loop_
_entity_poly.entity_id
_entity_poly.type
_entity_poly.pdbx_seq_one_letter_code
_entity_poly.pdbx_strand_id
1 'polypeptide(L)'
;MMNNLKNVLDSCDIFISGWFAGFVSLDFYPTCGLHSLVIKKMNFDCEGKYAILIPAADFEYVRKLNLVSGEGISAPVKIDFNFDYEHPIIWLSDRCEIVRK
;
A
#
# COMPACT_ATOMS: atom_id res chain seq x y z
N MET A 1 2.17 16.46 -19.95
CA MET A 1 0.83 15.95 -19.55
C MET A 1 0.85 15.25 -18.18
N MET A 2 1.95 14.59 -17.77
CA MET A 2 2.12 13.95 -16.44
C MET A 2 2.02 14.90 -15.21
N ASN A 3 2.33 16.19 -15.35
CA ASN A 3 2.33 17.12 -14.21
C ASN A 3 0.94 17.30 -13.56
N ASN A 4 -0.15 17.18 -14.34
CA ASN A 4 -1.49 17.35 -13.78
C ASN A 4 -1.95 16.12 -13.00
N LEU A 5 -1.68 14.91 -13.50
CA LEU A 5 -2.08 13.69 -12.80
C LEU A 5 -1.29 13.51 -11.50
N LYS A 6 0.02 13.78 -11.51
CA LYS A 6 0.85 13.74 -10.30
C LYS A 6 0.34 14.73 -9.23
N ASN A 7 0.06 15.97 -9.63
CA ASN A 7 -0.48 16.98 -8.71
C ASN A 7 -1.86 16.60 -8.15
N VAL A 8 -2.73 16.01 -8.97
CA VAL A 8 -4.04 15.50 -8.52
C VAL A 8 -3.85 14.37 -7.52
N LEU A 9 -2.97 13.40 -7.80
CA LEU A 9 -2.68 12.27 -6.92
C LEU A 9 -1.98 12.68 -5.61
N ASP A 10 -1.18 13.74 -5.61
CA ASP A 10 -0.60 14.33 -4.38
C ASP A 10 -1.66 15.07 -3.53
N SER A 11 -2.74 15.54 -4.17
CA SER A 11 -3.82 16.32 -3.54
C SER A 11 -5.05 15.49 -3.12
N CYS A 12 -5.20 14.27 -3.62
CA CYS A 12 -6.34 13.40 -3.35
C CYS A 12 -5.92 12.21 -2.46
N ASP A 13 -6.80 11.78 -1.57
CA ASP A 13 -6.59 10.55 -0.82
C ASP A 13 -6.87 9.35 -1.73
N ILE A 14 -5.82 8.60 -2.06
CA ILE A 14 -5.90 7.41 -2.91
C ILE A 14 -6.07 6.20 -2.01
N PHE A 15 -7.11 5.40 -2.27
CA PHE A 15 -7.33 4.15 -1.56
C PHE A 15 -7.12 2.95 -2.48
N ILE A 16 -6.34 1.98 -2.01
CA ILE A 16 -6.25 0.65 -2.63
C ILE A 16 -7.09 -0.30 -1.79
N SER A 17 -8.08 -0.92 -2.43
CA SER A 17 -8.91 -1.95 -1.80
C SER A 17 -8.58 -3.33 -2.34
N GLY A 18 -8.75 -4.35 -1.50
CA GLY A 18 -8.62 -5.74 -1.89
C GLY A 18 -8.59 -6.66 -0.68
N TRP A 19 -8.09 -7.86 -0.87
CA TRP A 19 -8.00 -8.87 0.19
C TRP A 19 -6.61 -8.82 0.83
N PHE A 20 -6.55 -8.63 2.14
CA PHE A 20 -5.29 -8.73 2.87
C PHE A 20 -4.71 -10.14 2.71
N ALA A 21 -3.45 -10.22 2.26
CA ALA A 21 -2.79 -11.51 2.08
C ALA A 21 -1.83 -11.82 3.22
N GLY A 22 -1.15 -10.80 3.76
CA GLY A 22 -0.12 -10.93 4.78
C GLY A 22 0.84 -9.76 4.77
N PHE A 23 1.77 -9.78 5.73
CA PHE A 23 2.92 -8.89 5.76
C PHE A 23 4.14 -9.58 5.17
N VAL A 24 4.95 -8.85 4.41
CA VAL A 24 6.23 -9.34 3.88
C VAL A 24 7.32 -8.35 4.24
N SER A 25 8.43 -8.85 4.80
CA SER A 25 9.65 -8.08 4.98
C SER A 25 10.43 -8.05 3.67
N LEU A 26 10.86 -6.86 3.24
CA LEU A 26 11.66 -6.70 2.03
C LEU A 26 13.12 -6.51 2.43
N ASP A 27 14.00 -7.36 1.87
CA ASP A 27 15.44 -7.40 2.21
C ASP A 27 16.25 -6.21 1.67
N PHE A 28 15.61 -5.24 1.01
CA PHE A 28 16.30 -4.12 0.36
C PHE A 28 16.86 -3.08 1.35
N TYR A 29 16.49 -3.13 2.64
CA TYR A 29 17.02 -2.26 3.70
C TYR A 29 17.07 -2.97 5.08
N PRO A 30 18.10 -3.80 5.34
CA PRO A 30 18.15 -4.67 6.52
C PRO A 30 18.33 -3.92 7.85
N THR A 31 18.81 -2.69 7.84
CA THR A 31 19.02 -1.87 9.05
C THR A 31 17.76 -1.19 9.57
N CYS A 32 16.74 -1.01 8.73
CA CYS A 32 15.53 -0.25 9.09
C CYS A 32 14.21 -1.04 8.95
N GLY A 33 14.26 -2.29 8.45
CA GLY A 33 13.09 -3.17 8.37
C GLY A 33 11.97 -2.57 7.51
N LEU A 34 12.13 -2.59 6.20
CA LEU A 34 11.05 -2.18 5.31
C LEU A 34 10.01 -3.31 5.23
N HIS A 35 8.84 -3.06 5.83
CA HIS A 35 7.73 -4.00 5.83
C HIS A 35 6.71 -3.60 4.77
N SER A 36 6.03 -4.57 4.18
CA SER A 36 4.99 -4.34 3.18
C SER A 36 3.69 -5.02 3.56
N LEU A 37 2.59 -4.29 3.38
CA LEU A 37 1.22 -4.78 3.41
C LEU A 37 0.88 -5.31 2.02
N VAL A 38 0.66 -6.63 1.91
CA VAL A 38 0.30 -7.23 0.62
C VAL A 38 -1.22 -7.29 0.51
N ILE A 39 -1.75 -6.61 -0.50
CA ILE A 39 -3.16 -6.64 -0.87
C ILE A 39 -3.31 -7.38 -2.20
N LYS A 40 -4.14 -8.43 -2.22
CA LYS A 40 -4.57 -9.10 -3.45
C LYS A 40 -5.73 -8.32 -4.08
N LYS A 41 -5.55 -7.90 -5.32
CA LYS A 41 -6.59 -7.35 -6.16
C LYS A 41 -7.28 -8.49 -6.91
N MET A 42 -8.61 -8.53 -6.86
CA MET A 42 -9.43 -9.24 -7.85
C MET A 42 -10.14 -8.20 -8.70
N ASN A 43 -9.74 -8.05 -9.96
CA ASN A 43 -10.49 -7.28 -10.94
C ASN A 43 -10.80 -8.21 -12.12
N PHE A 44 -12.07 -8.50 -12.36
CA PHE A 44 -12.56 -9.16 -13.58
C PHE A 44 -11.66 -10.35 -14.01
N ASP A 45 -11.45 -11.30 -13.09
CA ASP A 45 -10.62 -12.53 -13.25
C ASP A 45 -9.10 -12.37 -13.36
N CYS A 46 -8.54 -11.16 -13.23
CA CYS A 46 -7.10 -10.97 -13.06
C CYS A 46 -6.70 -10.88 -11.58
N GLU A 47 -5.92 -11.87 -11.11
CA GLU A 47 -5.25 -11.83 -9.80
C GLU A 47 -3.95 -11.02 -9.88
N GLY A 48 -3.96 -9.84 -9.25
CA GLY A 48 -2.76 -9.01 -9.06
C GLY A 48 -2.43 -8.86 -7.58
N LYS A 49 -1.16 -8.58 -7.25
CA LYS A 49 -0.75 -8.22 -5.89
C LYS A 49 -0.19 -6.81 -5.90
N TYR A 50 -0.63 -5.98 -4.97
CA TYR A 50 0.05 -4.75 -4.62
C TYR A 50 0.84 -4.97 -3.33
N ALA A 51 2.10 -4.53 -3.34
CA ALA A 51 2.88 -4.37 -2.13
C ALA A 51 2.83 -2.89 -1.73
N ILE A 52 2.20 -2.60 -0.60
CA ILE A 52 2.16 -1.26 -0.02
C ILE A 52 3.27 -1.19 1.03
N LEU A 53 4.26 -0.34 0.82
CA LEU A 53 5.35 -0.14 1.76
C LEU A 53 4.84 0.57 3.01
N ILE A 54 5.14 0.01 4.17
CA ILE A 54 4.77 0.57 5.47
C ILE A 54 6.01 1.29 6.01
N PRO A 55 5.93 2.59 6.32
CA PRO A 55 6.99 3.28 7.04
C PRO A 55 7.29 2.55 8.36
N ALA A 56 8.57 2.43 8.72
CA ALA A 56 8.98 1.68 9.91
C ALA A 56 8.30 2.17 11.20
N ALA A 57 8.06 3.49 11.30
CA ALA A 57 7.37 4.11 12.43
C ALA A 57 5.91 3.62 12.60
N ASP A 58 5.25 3.25 11.50
CA ASP A 58 3.84 2.88 11.48
C ASP A 58 3.63 1.37 11.55
N PHE A 59 4.69 0.57 11.41
CA PHE A 59 4.59 -0.89 11.31
C PHE A 59 3.93 -1.52 12.54
N GLU A 60 4.33 -1.10 13.75
CA GLU A 60 3.74 -1.61 14.99
C GLU A 60 2.26 -1.23 15.15
N TYR A 61 1.85 -0.05 14.66
CA TYR A 61 0.45 0.32 14.62
C TYR A 61 -0.33 -0.60 13.67
N VAL A 62 0.17 -0.79 12.45
CA VAL A 62 -0.48 -1.64 11.44
C VAL A 62 -0.59 -3.09 11.90
N ARG A 63 0.44 -3.62 12.59
CA ARG A 63 0.37 -4.97 13.18
C ARG A 63 -0.73 -5.11 14.22
N LYS A 64 -0.94 -4.08 15.05
CA LYS A 64 -1.99 -4.08 16.09
C LYS A 64 -3.41 -4.03 15.53
N LEU A 65 -3.56 -3.71 14.25
CA LEU A 65 -4.84 -3.82 13.56
C LEU A 65 -5.30 -5.27 13.42
N ASN A 66 -4.50 -6.30 13.75
CA ASN A 66 -4.91 -7.72 13.78
C ASN A 66 -5.66 -8.15 12.51
N LEU A 67 -5.16 -7.72 11.34
CA LEU A 67 -5.74 -8.06 10.04
C LEU A 67 -5.61 -9.58 9.78
N VAL A 68 -6.67 -10.17 9.23
CA VAL A 68 -6.71 -11.62 8.97
C VAL A 68 -6.59 -11.88 7.47
N SER A 69 -5.74 -12.84 7.08
CA SER A 69 -5.59 -13.18 5.66
C SER A 69 -6.94 -13.56 5.05
N GLY A 70 -7.30 -12.94 3.93
CA GLY A 70 -8.62 -13.07 3.31
C GLY A 70 -9.65 -12.04 3.81
N GLU A 71 -9.28 -11.12 4.71
CA GLU A 71 -10.13 -9.98 5.10
C GLU A 71 -10.11 -8.90 4.01
N GLY A 72 -11.28 -8.34 3.70
CA GLY A 72 -11.39 -7.20 2.81
C GLY A 72 -10.89 -5.94 3.50
N ILE A 73 -9.94 -5.23 2.90
CA ILE A 73 -9.41 -3.98 3.45
C ILE A 73 -9.37 -2.89 2.40
N SER A 74 -9.31 -1.64 2.88
CA SER A 74 -9.02 -0.44 2.11
C SER A 74 -7.89 0.31 2.80
N ALA A 75 -6.75 0.45 2.12
CA ALA A 75 -5.58 1.14 2.65
C ALA A 75 -5.38 2.47 1.91
N PRO A 76 -5.23 3.59 2.62
CA PRO A 76 -4.85 4.86 2.02
C PRO A 76 -3.37 4.81 1.63
N VAL A 77 -3.04 5.30 0.44
CA VAL A 77 -1.70 5.20 -0.10
C VAL A 77 -1.23 6.50 -0.73
N LYS A 78 0.09 6.68 -0.73
CA LYS A 78 0.79 7.64 -1.56
C LYS A 78 1.54 6.88 -2.65
N ILE A 79 1.37 7.30 -3.90
CA ILE A 79 1.99 6.64 -5.06
C ILE A 79 3.12 7.53 -5.59
N ASP A 80 4.33 7.01 -5.63
CA ASP A 80 5.50 7.67 -6.21
C ASP A 80 5.83 7.08 -7.58
N PHE A 81 5.56 7.86 -8.62
CA PHE A 81 5.83 7.54 -10.02
C PHE A 81 7.24 7.98 -10.48
N ASN A 82 8.05 8.57 -9.62
CA ASN A 82 9.36 9.11 -10.02
C ASN A 82 10.39 8.02 -10.35
N PHE A 83 10.17 6.79 -9.87
CA PHE A 83 11.09 5.67 -10.08
C PHE A 83 10.77 4.90 -11.36
N ASP A 84 9.52 4.46 -11.51
CA ASP A 84 9.00 3.74 -12.67
C ASP A 84 7.51 4.06 -12.80
N TYR A 85 7.07 4.45 -14.00
CA TYR A 85 5.66 4.79 -14.24
C TYR A 85 4.79 3.54 -14.47
N GLU A 86 5.37 2.43 -14.94
CA GLU A 86 4.67 1.14 -15.11
C GLU A 86 4.56 0.39 -13.79
N HIS A 87 5.56 0.60 -12.91
CA HIS A 87 5.66 -0.03 -11.60
C HIS A 87 5.92 0.99 -10.48
N PRO A 88 4.98 1.91 -10.21
CA PRO A 88 5.20 2.96 -9.23
C PRO A 88 5.31 2.39 -7.81
N ILE A 89 6.07 3.09 -6.98
CA ILE A 89 6.25 2.71 -5.58
C ILE A 89 5.02 3.19 -4.80
N ILE A 90 4.42 2.29 -4.01
CA ILE A 90 3.20 2.58 -3.24
C ILE A 90 3.55 2.55 -1.76
N TRP A 91 3.31 3.66 -1.08
CA TRP A 91 3.52 3.83 0.36
C TRP A 91 2.19 3.89 1.08
N LEU A 92 2.14 3.39 2.31
CA LEU A 92 1.02 3.66 3.21
C LEU A 92 0.99 5.17 3.51
N SER A 93 -0.18 5.78 3.37
CA SER A 93 -0.40 7.18 3.68
C SER A 93 -0.67 7.37 5.16
N ASP A 94 -0.15 8.44 5.74
CA ASP A 94 -0.39 8.88 7.12
C ASP A 94 -1.74 9.62 7.28
N ARG A 95 -2.38 9.97 6.16
CA ARG A 95 -3.56 10.84 6.16
C ARG A 95 -4.85 10.16 6.61
N CYS A 96 -4.91 8.83 6.62
CA CYS A 96 -6.13 8.06 6.89
C CYS A 96 -5.81 6.68 7.51
N GLU A 97 -6.78 6.09 8.19
CA GLU A 97 -6.65 4.74 8.74
C GLU A 97 -6.96 3.64 7.70
N ILE A 98 -6.42 2.45 7.92
CA ILE A 98 -6.80 1.25 7.14
C ILE A 98 -8.20 0.83 7.58
N VAL A 99 -9.12 0.77 6.63
CA VAL A 99 -10.53 0.42 6.87
C VAL A 99 -10.76 -1.05 6.53
N ARG A 100 -11.43 -1.79 7.43
CA ARG A 100 -11.91 -3.15 7.19
C ARG A 100 -13.26 -3.11 6.45
N LYS A 101 -13.50 -4.05 5.54
CA LYS A 101 -14.73 -4.19 4.77
C LYS A 101 -15.53 -5.42 5.17
#